data_AF-A0A1B1M9H7-F1
#
_entry.id   AF-A0A1B1M9H7-F1
#
_cell.length_a   1.000
_cell.length_b   1.000
_cell.length_c   1.000
_cell.angle_alpha   90.00
_cell.angle_beta   90.00
_cell.angle_gamma   90.00
#
_symmetry.space_group_name_H-M   'P 1'
#
loop_
_entity.id
_entity.type
_entity.pdbx_description
1 polymer ?
#
loop_
_entity_poly.entity_id
_entity_poly.type
_entity_poly.pdbx_seq_one_letter_code
_entity_poly.pdbx_strand_id
1 'polypeptide(L)'
;MTGGELTLGAVPARLEEREREITAQAETMREQVAQPTAQLDEPGRAARAEAAGSSGLPADHGGVRRGRPPAAGPAGVWAGATGPASAKPVRSGRVRDAFGARSGRKDRSRPTKAKGCRRETRAKRAIPRLRQVRLKVLEAPSEWSRFTEDSVERRMLLALGHRLGTRLRPKPLMLPDGNRVEVEGIDAEGLVLVQLVSNQGAYKPAYRNKVMADMFKLLWLREAVPTAERAVLLVSELVVQALGGWVACAAADLGIEIYVFDGNAVVTLPRRT
;
A
#
# COMPACT_ATOMS: atom_id res chain seq x y z
N MET A 1 45.03 -24.81 -9.54
CA MET A 1 43.64 -24.32 -9.60
C MET A 1 43.09 -24.68 -10.97
N THR A 2 42.36 -25.79 -11.07
CA THR A 2 41.77 -26.29 -12.31
C THR A 2 40.47 -25.54 -12.58
N GLY A 3 40.50 -24.60 -13.53
CA GLY A 3 39.32 -23.90 -14.03
C GLY A 3 38.51 -24.84 -14.90
N GLY A 4 37.46 -25.43 -14.34
CA GLY A 4 36.48 -26.22 -15.09
C GLY A 4 35.67 -25.31 -15.99
N GLU A 5 35.94 -25.39 -17.29
CA GLU A 5 35.17 -24.78 -18.36
C GLU A 5 33.74 -25.35 -18.34
N LEU A 6 32.77 -24.56 -17.85
CA LEU A 6 31.37 -24.93 -17.87
C LEU A 6 30.88 -24.88 -19.31
N THR A 7 30.75 -26.06 -19.92
CA THR A 7 30.20 -26.23 -21.27
C THR A 7 28.81 -25.60 -21.34
N LEU A 8 28.53 -24.86 -22.42
CA LEU A 8 27.27 -24.14 -22.67
C LEU A 8 26.02 -25.04 -22.62
N GLY A 9 26.17 -26.37 -22.65
CA GLY A 9 25.10 -27.35 -22.45
C GLY A 9 24.73 -27.68 -20.99
N ALA A 10 25.53 -27.26 -20.00
CA ALA A 10 25.25 -27.54 -18.58
C ALA A 10 24.28 -26.54 -17.93
N VAL A 11 24.08 -25.37 -18.55
CA VAL A 11 23.20 -24.31 -18.03
C VAL A 11 21.72 -24.66 -18.19
N PRO A 12 21.24 -25.19 -19.33
CA PRO A 12 19.83 -25.56 -19.49
C PRO A 12 19.40 -26.69 -18.54
N ALA A 13 20.23 -27.73 -18.38
CA ALA A 13 19.92 -28.85 -17.49
C ALA A 13 19.76 -28.43 -16.01
N ARG A 14 20.62 -27.52 -15.54
CA ARG A 14 20.50 -26.94 -14.19
C ARG A 14 19.26 -26.06 -14.03
N LEU A 15 18.79 -25.45 -15.10
CA LEU A 15 17.60 -24.60 -15.08
C LEU A 15 16.33 -25.46 -14.96
N GLU A 16 16.24 -26.55 -15.73
CA GLU A 16 15.12 -27.51 -15.62
C GLU A 16 15.06 -28.18 -14.24
N GLU A 17 16.22 -28.52 -13.65
CA GLU A 17 16.30 -29.06 -12.30
C GLU A 17 15.81 -28.05 -11.25
N ARG A 18 16.20 -26.78 -11.38
CA ARG A 18 15.76 -25.68 -10.51
C ARG A 18 14.24 -25.45 -10.61
N GLU A 19 13.65 -25.56 -11.80
CA GLU A 19 12.20 -25.41 -12.00
C GLU A 19 11.41 -26.55 -11.33
N ARG A 20 11.93 -27.78 -11.39
CA ARG A 20 11.33 -28.92 -10.68
C ARG A 20 11.40 -28.74 -9.17
N GLU A 21 12.53 -28.26 -8.64
CA GLU A 21 12.70 -27.99 -7.21
C GLU A 21 11.73 -26.92 -6.71
N ILE A 22 11.57 -25.82 -7.46
CA ILE A 22 10.62 -24.74 -7.11
C ILE A 22 9.17 -25.25 -7.10
N THR A 23 8.81 -26.10 -8.05
CA THR A 23 7.46 -26.67 -8.12
C THR A 23 7.17 -27.58 -6.93
N ALA A 24 8.13 -28.44 -6.57
CA ALA A 24 8.02 -29.31 -5.39
C ALA A 24 7.91 -28.48 -4.09
N GLN A 25 8.72 -27.44 -3.93
CA GLN A 25 8.65 -26.54 -2.77
C GLN A 25 7.29 -25.82 -2.68
N ALA A 26 6.72 -25.42 -3.82
CA ALA A 26 5.42 -24.76 -3.85
C ALA A 26 4.28 -25.71 -3.43
N GLU A 27 4.34 -26.99 -3.80
CA GLU A 27 3.37 -28.01 -3.38
C GLU A 27 3.49 -28.29 -1.89
N THR A 28 4.70 -28.48 -1.35
CA THR A 28 4.92 -28.66 0.09
C THR A 28 4.39 -27.46 0.89
N MET A 29 4.61 -26.24 0.41
CA MET A 29 4.12 -25.03 1.08
C MET A 29 2.58 -24.94 1.04
N ARG A 30 1.92 -25.40 -0.03
CA ARG A 30 0.45 -25.48 -0.09
C ARG A 30 -0.10 -26.46 0.94
N GLU A 31 0.53 -27.62 1.11
CA GLU A 31 0.14 -28.60 2.13
C GLU A 31 0.33 -28.06 3.55
N GLN A 32 1.45 -27.38 3.81
CA GLN A 32 1.73 -26.74 5.11
C GLN A 32 0.72 -25.64 5.46
N VAL A 33 0.14 -24.95 4.47
CA VAL A 33 -0.91 -23.94 4.69
C VAL A 33 -2.29 -24.60 4.86
N ALA A 34 -2.55 -25.73 4.20
CA ALA A 34 -3.82 -26.44 4.31
C ALA A 34 -4.05 -27.03 5.72
N GLN A 35 -3.01 -27.56 6.38
CA GLN A 35 -3.11 -28.14 7.73
C GLN A 35 -3.62 -27.17 8.81
N PRO A 36 -3.05 -25.97 9.00
CA PRO A 36 -3.54 -25.01 10.00
C PRO A 36 -4.89 -24.41 9.62
N THR A 37 -5.22 -24.31 8.33
CA THR A 37 -6.55 -23.84 7.90
C THR A 37 -7.66 -24.79 8.36
N ALA A 38 -7.44 -26.10 8.28
CA ALA A 38 -8.41 -27.09 8.77
C ALA A 38 -8.59 -27.07 10.30
N GLN A 39 -7.53 -26.77 11.06
CA GLN A 39 -7.61 -26.67 12.53
C GLN A 39 -8.38 -25.42 13.00
N LEU A 40 -8.44 -24.37 12.19
CA LEU A 40 -9.17 -23.14 12.53
C LEU A 40 -10.69 -23.24 12.27
N ASP A 41 -11.13 -24.18 11.42
CA ASP A 41 -12.56 -24.40 11.14
C ASP A 41 -13.28 -25.28 12.18
N GLU A 42 -12.53 -26.09 12.95
CA GLU A 42 -13.03 -26.92 14.06
C GLU A 42 -13.70 -26.10 15.19
N PRO A 43 -13.09 -25.04 15.76
CA PRO A 43 -13.71 -24.26 16.84
C PRO A 43 -14.96 -23.50 16.40
N GLY A 44 -15.07 -23.13 15.12
CA GLY A 44 -16.26 -22.47 14.57
C GLY A 44 -17.50 -23.37 14.50
N ARG A 45 -17.31 -24.69 14.32
CA ARG A 45 -18.40 -25.67 14.33
C ARG A 45 -18.87 -26.02 15.73
N ALA A 46 -17.97 -26.09 16.72
CA ALA A 46 -18.34 -26.30 18.11
C ALA A 46 -19.21 -25.15 18.67
N ALA A 47 -18.83 -23.90 18.39
CA ALA A 47 -19.59 -22.72 18.84
C ALA A 47 -20.98 -22.60 18.20
N ARG A 48 -21.17 -23.09 16.96
CA ARG A 48 -22.47 -23.09 16.28
C ARG A 48 -23.43 -24.17 16.80
N ALA A 49 -22.91 -25.27 17.35
CA ALA A 49 -23.74 -26.32 17.94
C ALA A 49 -24.30 -25.90 19.31
N GLU A 50 -23.53 -25.18 20.12
CA GLU A 50 -24.00 -24.68 21.43
C GLU A 50 -25.07 -23.58 21.29
N ALA A 51 -24.97 -22.71 20.29
CA ALA A 51 -25.95 -21.64 20.06
C ALA A 51 -27.34 -22.14 19.62
N ALA A 52 -27.45 -23.37 19.13
CA ALA A 52 -28.73 -23.97 18.73
C ALA A 52 -29.47 -24.68 19.88
N GLY A 53 -28.84 -24.85 21.05
CA GLY A 53 -29.39 -25.62 22.17
C GLY A 53 -30.08 -24.81 23.28
N SER A 54 -29.90 -23.47 23.35
CA SER A 54 -30.39 -22.66 24.47
C SER A 54 -31.52 -21.70 24.09
N SER A 55 -32.67 -22.23 23.69
CA SER A 55 -33.93 -21.46 23.70
C SER A 55 -34.80 -21.93 24.88
N GLY A 56 -34.47 -21.42 26.07
CA GLY A 56 -35.25 -21.63 27.29
C GLY A 56 -35.13 -20.41 28.20
N LEU A 57 -36.09 -19.49 28.09
CA LEU A 57 -36.38 -18.46 29.09
C LEU A 57 -36.87 -19.14 30.39
N PRO A 58 -36.63 -18.59 31.60
CA PRO A 58 -37.45 -17.47 32.09
C PRO A 58 -36.79 -16.42 33.01
N ALA A 59 -37.50 -15.29 33.08
CA ALA A 59 -37.75 -14.35 34.19
C ALA A 59 -36.66 -13.91 35.19
N ASP A 60 -36.47 -12.59 35.19
CA ASP A 60 -36.52 -11.65 36.33
C ASP A 60 -35.80 -11.99 37.66
N HIS A 61 -34.81 -11.17 38.03
CA HIS A 61 -34.80 -10.36 39.25
C HIS A 61 -33.51 -9.51 39.37
N GLY A 62 -33.66 -8.33 39.98
CA GLY A 62 -32.62 -7.32 40.10
C GLY A 62 -31.46 -7.67 41.05
N GLY A 63 -30.39 -6.90 40.95
CA GLY A 63 -29.26 -7.00 41.87
C GLY A 63 -28.04 -6.19 41.46
N VAL A 64 -27.86 -5.05 42.12
CA VAL A 64 -26.66 -4.21 42.13
C VAL A 64 -25.41 -5.05 42.44
N ARG A 65 -24.30 -4.86 41.70
CA ARG A 65 -22.94 -4.92 42.24
C ARG A 65 -21.92 -4.25 41.31
N ARG A 66 -21.18 -3.30 41.88
CA ARG A 66 -19.97 -2.69 41.31
C ARG A 66 -18.86 -3.73 41.26
N GLY A 67 -18.22 -3.88 40.09
CA GLY A 67 -17.10 -4.78 39.85
C GLY A 67 -16.01 -4.10 39.03
N ARG A 68 -14.82 -4.07 39.61
CA ARG A 68 -13.53 -3.50 39.21
C ARG A 68 -13.01 -4.05 37.85
N PRO A 69 -12.37 -3.25 36.98
CA PRO A 69 -11.68 -3.79 35.80
C PRO A 69 -10.29 -4.36 36.19
N PRO A 70 -9.87 -5.53 35.66
CA PRO A 70 -8.51 -6.01 35.82
C PRO A 70 -7.53 -5.42 34.78
N ALA A 71 -6.27 -5.54 35.18
CA ALA A 71 -5.07 -4.89 34.68
C ALA A 71 -4.73 -5.13 33.20
N ALA A 72 -4.06 -4.12 32.65
CA ALA A 72 -3.28 -4.19 31.42
C ALA A 72 -2.17 -5.26 31.51
N GLY A 73 -2.05 -6.07 30.45
CA GLY A 73 -0.92 -6.96 30.18
C GLY A 73 -0.07 -6.43 29.01
N PRO A 74 1.22 -6.80 28.94
CA PRO A 74 2.25 -5.98 28.31
C PRO A 74 2.39 -6.17 26.79
N ALA A 75 2.95 -5.13 26.19
CA ALA A 75 3.35 -5.01 24.79
C ALA A 75 4.31 -6.12 24.36
N GLY A 76 3.92 -6.85 23.31
CA GLY A 76 4.78 -7.79 22.59
C GLY A 76 5.77 -7.05 21.70
N VAL A 77 7.05 -7.16 22.05
CA VAL A 77 8.22 -6.76 21.27
C VAL A 77 8.35 -7.70 20.07
N TRP A 78 8.30 -7.17 18.84
CA TRP A 78 8.71 -7.91 17.64
C TRP A 78 10.05 -7.34 17.16
N ALA A 79 11.10 -8.11 17.42
CA ALA A 79 12.47 -7.83 17.01
C ALA A 79 12.62 -8.01 15.49
N GLY A 80 13.21 -7.00 14.85
CA GLY A 80 13.60 -7.06 13.44
C GLY A 80 14.88 -7.86 13.25
N ALA A 81 14.88 -8.72 12.22
CA ALA A 81 16.10 -9.26 11.65
C ALA A 81 16.50 -8.38 10.45
N THR A 82 17.58 -7.61 10.61
CA THR A 82 18.26 -6.91 9.52
C THR A 82 19.55 -7.68 9.21
N GLY A 83 19.73 -8.06 7.95
CA GLY A 83 20.98 -8.60 7.41
C GLY A 83 21.50 -7.66 6.32
N PRO A 84 22.81 -7.40 6.24
CA PRO A 84 23.36 -6.37 5.35
C PRO A 84 23.50 -6.89 3.91
N ALA A 85 22.94 -6.17 2.94
CA ALA A 85 23.21 -6.41 1.52
C ALA A 85 24.23 -5.39 1.01
N SER A 86 25.43 -5.91 0.73
CA SER A 86 26.58 -5.24 0.16
C SER A 86 26.27 -4.73 -1.26
N ALA A 87 26.48 -3.43 -1.50
CA ALA A 87 26.30 -2.79 -2.80
C ALA A 87 27.53 -3.01 -3.70
N LYS A 88 27.29 -3.34 -4.98
CA LYS A 88 28.28 -3.19 -6.06
C LYS A 88 27.72 -2.24 -7.13
N PRO A 89 28.57 -1.40 -7.76
CA PRO A 89 28.11 -0.39 -8.71
C PRO A 89 28.03 -0.98 -10.12
N VAL A 90 26.96 -0.69 -10.86
CA VAL A 90 26.92 -0.95 -12.31
C VAL A 90 26.44 0.28 -13.08
N ARG A 91 27.37 0.68 -13.94
CA ARG A 91 27.43 1.68 -15.02
C ARG A 91 26.13 2.16 -15.66
N SER A 92 26.11 3.48 -15.83
CA SER A 92 25.27 4.28 -16.73
C SER A 92 25.40 3.85 -18.20
N GLY A 93 24.30 3.40 -18.79
CA GLY A 93 24.14 3.23 -20.24
C GLY A 93 23.22 4.31 -20.81
N ARG A 94 23.76 5.17 -21.68
CA ARG A 94 23.00 6.07 -22.56
C ARG A 94 21.97 5.28 -23.36
N VAL A 95 20.69 5.63 -23.25
CA VAL A 95 19.68 5.24 -24.24
C VAL A 95 19.57 6.38 -25.24
N ARG A 96 19.93 6.08 -26.49
CA ARG A 96 19.78 6.94 -27.66
C ARG A 96 18.34 6.92 -28.16
N ASP A 97 17.94 8.05 -28.71
CA ASP A 97 16.73 8.30 -29.47
C ASP A 97 16.53 7.30 -30.62
N ALA A 98 15.33 6.74 -30.71
CA ALA A 98 14.79 6.23 -31.97
C ALA A 98 13.30 5.93 -31.81
N PHE A 99 12.42 6.85 -32.21
CA PHE A 99 11.10 6.43 -32.70
C PHE A 99 10.69 7.28 -33.91
N GLY A 100 10.76 6.62 -35.07
CA GLY A 100 10.42 7.18 -36.36
C GLY A 100 8.91 7.34 -36.54
N ALA A 101 8.57 8.44 -37.19
CA ALA A 101 7.25 8.71 -37.74
C ALA A 101 6.85 7.64 -38.77
N ARG A 102 5.63 7.10 -38.65
CA ARG A 102 4.88 6.55 -39.79
C ARG A 102 3.46 7.08 -39.77
N SER A 103 3.24 8.01 -40.70
CA SER A 103 1.96 8.47 -41.19
C SER A 103 1.22 7.33 -41.91
N GLY A 104 -0.02 7.06 -41.48
CA GLY A 104 -0.92 6.09 -42.11
C GLY A 104 -2.33 6.64 -42.16
N ARG A 105 -2.57 7.57 -43.08
CA ARG A 105 -3.86 8.15 -43.45
C ARG A 105 -4.76 7.05 -44.03
N LYS A 106 -5.94 6.81 -43.45
CA LYS A 106 -7.06 6.24 -44.22
C LYS A 106 -8.40 6.77 -43.76
N ASP A 107 -8.86 7.69 -44.58
CA ASP A 107 -10.17 8.30 -44.63
C ASP A 107 -11.22 7.26 -45.05
N ARG A 108 -12.29 7.12 -44.25
CA ARG A 108 -13.58 6.50 -44.66
C ARG A 108 -14.72 7.14 -43.90
N SER A 109 -15.24 8.20 -44.49
CA SER A 109 -16.58 8.74 -44.28
C SER A 109 -17.68 7.76 -44.74
N ARG A 110 -18.65 7.44 -43.88
CA ARG A 110 -20.09 7.82 -44.00
C ARG A 110 -21.02 7.04 -43.04
N PRO A 111 -22.21 7.61 -42.73
CA PRO A 111 -22.88 7.46 -41.43
C PRO A 111 -24.09 6.51 -41.47
N THR A 112 -24.44 5.91 -40.33
CA THR A 112 -25.78 5.33 -40.14
C THR A 112 -26.29 5.48 -38.70
N LYS A 113 -27.42 6.20 -38.62
CA LYS A 113 -28.54 6.08 -37.66
C LYS A 113 -28.21 6.13 -36.16
N ALA A 114 -28.33 7.34 -35.63
CA ALA A 114 -28.64 7.58 -34.22
C ALA A 114 -29.97 6.90 -33.83
N LYS A 115 -29.89 5.77 -33.12
CA LYS A 115 -31.01 5.26 -32.32
C LYS A 115 -30.92 5.90 -30.94
N GLY A 116 -31.97 6.62 -30.58
CA GLY A 116 -32.11 7.31 -29.30
C GLY A 116 -31.91 6.34 -28.13
N CYS A 117 -30.77 6.46 -27.47
CA CYS A 117 -30.56 5.90 -26.14
C CYS A 117 -31.26 6.85 -25.16
N ARG A 118 -32.45 6.42 -24.73
CA ARG A 118 -33.24 7.08 -23.68
C ARG A 118 -32.36 7.18 -22.45
N ARG A 119 -31.84 8.37 -22.15
CA ARG A 119 -31.14 8.69 -20.90
C ARG A 119 -32.15 8.55 -19.76
N GLU A 120 -32.25 7.36 -19.20
CA GLU A 120 -32.71 7.23 -17.82
C GLU A 120 -31.67 7.94 -16.95
N THR A 121 -32.06 9.11 -16.48
CA THR A 121 -31.45 9.79 -15.34
C THR A 121 -31.57 8.88 -14.13
N ARG A 122 -30.64 7.92 -14.01
CA ARG A 122 -30.44 7.14 -12.80
C ARG A 122 -30.09 8.15 -11.72
N ALA A 123 -31.07 8.43 -10.86
CA ALA A 123 -30.90 9.24 -9.68
C ALA A 123 -29.59 8.83 -9.00
N LYS A 124 -28.68 9.80 -8.83
CA LYS A 124 -27.43 9.63 -8.10
C LYS A 124 -27.82 9.23 -6.68
N ARG A 125 -27.88 7.92 -6.43
CA ARG A 125 -28.05 7.39 -5.09
C ARG A 125 -26.79 7.84 -4.36
N ALA A 126 -26.94 8.88 -3.54
CA ALA A 126 -25.84 9.45 -2.79
C ALA A 126 -25.14 8.30 -2.05
N ILE A 127 -23.85 8.12 -2.32
CA ILE A 127 -23.03 7.23 -1.52
C ILE A 127 -23.21 7.73 -0.09
N PRO A 128 -23.63 6.87 0.87
CA PRO A 128 -23.75 7.28 2.25
C PRO A 128 -22.44 7.96 2.63
N ARG A 129 -22.50 9.23 3.05
CA ARG A 129 -21.31 9.91 3.59
C ARG A 129 -20.78 8.98 4.66
N LEU A 130 -19.56 8.47 4.44
CA LEU A 130 -18.87 7.67 5.46
C LEU A 130 -18.98 8.47 6.76
N ARG A 131 -19.54 7.85 7.80
CA ARG A 131 -19.63 8.48 9.13
C ARG A 131 -18.24 9.04 9.41
N GLN A 132 -18.17 10.35 9.60
CA GLN A 132 -16.89 11.06 9.71
C GLN A 132 -16.11 10.46 10.90
N VAL A 133 -15.12 9.63 10.59
CA VAL A 133 -14.28 8.98 11.60
C VAL A 133 -13.30 10.04 12.07
N ARG A 134 -13.50 10.62 13.25
CA ARG A 134 -12.55 11.59 13.79
C ARG A 134 -11.36 10.86 14.40
N LEU A 135 -10.22 10.93 13.72
CA LEU A 135 -8.97 10.40 14.24
C LEU A 135 -8.40 11.31 15.33
N LYS A 136 -7.78 10.73 16.36
CA LYS A 136 -6.95 11.46 17.32
C LYS A 136 -5.49 11.31 16.95
N VAL A 137 -4.80 12.42 16.80
CA VAL A 137 -3.35 12.47 16.59
C VAL A 137 -2.67 12.12 17.92
N LEU A 138 -1.80 11.11 17.93
CA LEU A 138 -1.05 10.70 19.11
C LEU A 138 0.38 11.23 19.06
N GLU A 139 0.96 11.54 20.22
CA GLU A 139 2.40 11.74 20.31
C GLU A 139 3.13 10.41 20.05
N ALA A 140 4.09 10.45 19.14
CA ALA A 140 4.91 9.29 18.81
C ALA A 140 5.99 9.11 19.89
N PRO A 141 6.41 7.86 20.19
CA PRO A 141 7.50 7.61 21.15
C PRO A 141 8.84 8.25 20.73
N SER A 142 9.01 8.47 19.43
CA SER A 142 10.13 9.19 18.83
C SER A 142 9.61 10.09 17.72
N GLU A 143 10.31 11.19 17.45
CA GLU A 143 9.97 12.15 16.39
C GLU A 143 9.90 11.50 14.99
N TRP A 144 10.64 10.40 14.79
CA TRP A 144 10.80 9.72 13.50
C TRP A 144 10.15 8.34 13.44
N SER A 145 9.36 7.95 14.44
CA SER A 145 8.74 6.62 14.51
C SER A 145 9.78 5.51 14.25
N ARG A 146 9.54 4.65 13.25
CA ARG A 146 10.44 3.57 12.81
C ARG A 146 11.54 4.00 11.84
N PHE A 147 11.59 5.26 11.40
CA PHE A 147 12.57 5.72 10.43
C PHE A 147 13.91 6.02 11.10
N THR A 148 14.95 5.29 10.69
CA THR A 148 16.33 5.56 11.11
C THR A 148 16.89 6.77 10.36
N GLU A 149 17.99 7.32 10.86
CA GLU A 149 18.67 8.48 10.27
C GLU A 149 19.04 8.28 8.79
N ASP A 150 19.61 7.13 8.47
CA ASP A 150 20.07 6.81 7.11
C ASP A 150 18.97 6.23 6.20
N SER A 151 17.74 6.09 6.71
CA SER A 151 16.64 5.51 5.94
C SER A 151 16.28 6.36 4.73
N VAL A 152 15.91 5.68 3.63
CA VAL A 152 15.44 6.37 2.43
C VAL A 152 14.12 7.09 2.68
N GLU A 153 13.27 6.53 3.55
CA GLU A 153 12.00 7.12 3.97
C GLU A 153 12.20 8.48 4.65
N ARG A 154 13.14 8.57 5.61
CA ARG A 154 13.46 9.84 6.28
C ARG A 154 14.00 10.87 5.29
N ARG A 155 14.91 10.46 4.38
CA ARG A 155 15.46 11.36 3.35
C ARG A 155 14.37 11.86 2.39
N MET A 156 13.50 10.97 1.92
CA MET A 156 12.34 11.31 1.10
C MET A 156 11.45 12.34 1.80
N LEU A 157 11.08 12.08 3.07
CA LEU A 157 10.18 12.95 3.81
C LEU A 157 10.79 14.32 4.10
N LEU A 158 12.08 14.38 4.45
CA LEU A 158 12.81 15.63 4.63
C LEU A 158 12.87 16.47 3.34
N ALA A 159 13.18 15.82 2.21
CA ALA A 159 13.25 16.49 0.91
C ALA A 159 11.88 17.04 0.47
N LEU A 160 10.79 16.32 0.74
CA LEU A 160 9.44 16.81 0.49
C LEU A 160 9.08 17.96 1.43
N GLY A 161 9.40 17.86 2.72
CA GLY A 161 9.14 18.93 3.68
C GLY A 161 9.83 20.23 3.29
N HIS A 162 11.11 20.15 2.89
CA HIS A 162 11.85 21.29 2.35
C HIS A 162 11.17 21.89 1.11
N ARG A 163 10.73 21.05 0.17
CA ARG A 163 10.02 21.52 -1.03
C ARG A 163 8.69 22.20 -0.71
N LEU A 164 7.94 21.69 0.27
CA LEU A 164 6.63 22.22 0.65
C LEU A 164 6.73 23.40 1.63
N GLY A 165 7.93 23.70 2.16
CA GLY A 165 8.12 24.74 3.17
C GLY A 165 7.52 24.40 4.53
N THR A 166 7.29 23.12 4.81
CA THR A 166 6.69 22.66 6.07
C THR A 166 7.43 21.46 6.65
N ARG A 167 7.42 21.34 7.98
CA ARG A 167 8.01 20.17 8.65
C ARG A 167 7.02 19.03 8.60
N LEU A 168 7.45 17.90 8.07
CA LEU A 168 6.68 16.67 8.03
C LEU A 168 7.30 15.64 8.96
N ARG A 169 6.47 14.97 9.76
CA ARG A 169 6.88 13.86 10.65
C ARG A 169 5.92 12.69 10.55
N PRO A 170 6.42 11.44 10.68
CA PRO A 170 5.54 10.30 10.82
C PRO A 170 4.75 10.42 12.13
N LYS A 171 3.47 10.09 12.11
CA LYS A 171 2.63 10.18 13.31
C LYS A 171 1.62 9.04 13.39
N PRO A 172 1.47 8.40 14.57
CA PRO A 172 0.37 7.49 14.79
C PRO A 172 -0.93 8.25 15.02
N LEU A 173 -1.99 7.77 14.39
CA LEU A 173 -3.36 8.27 14.50
C LEU A 173 -4.22 7.15 15.10
N MET A 174 -5.07 7.51 16.06
CA MET A 174 -5.97 6.58 16.73
C MET A 174 -7.38 6.72 16.16
N LEU A 175 -7.98 5.61 15.78
CA LEU A 175 -9.39 5.51 15.43
C LEU A 175 -10.26 5.52 16.71
N PRO A 176 -11.55 5.91 16.60
CA PRO A 176 -12.48 5.90 17.73
C PRO A 176 -12.67 4.52 18.40
N ASP A 177 -12.45 3.43 17.65
CA ASP A 177 -12.55 2.05 18.11
C ASP A 177 -11.26 1.53 18.78
N GLY A 178 -10.23 2.39 18.89
CA GLY A 178 -8.93 2.04 19.48
C GLY A 178 -7.93 1.43 18.51
N ASN A 179 -8.28 1.26 17.22
CA ASN A 179 -7.33 0.84 16.20
C ASN A 179 -6.33 1.97 15.89
N ARG A 180 -5.08 1.60 15.60
CA ARG A 180 -4.02 2.55 15.21
C ARG A 180 -3.76 2.50 13.72
N VAL A 181 -3.65 3.66 13.08
CA VAL A 181 -3.10 3.83 11.73
C VAL A 181 -1.92 4.79 11.80
N GLU A 182 -0.85 4.51 11.08
CA GLU A 182 0.31 5.41 11.01
C GLU A 182 0.28 6.19 9.71
N VAL A 183 0.50 7.50 9.76
CA VAL A 183 0.80 8.33 8.59
C VAL A 183 2.31 8.54 8.54
N GLU A 184 2.91 8.31 7.38
CA GLU A 184 4.36 8.37 7.17
C GLU A 184 4.85 9.81 7.15
N GLY A 185 3.98 10.78 6.89
CA GLY A 185 4.23 12.20 7.11
C GLY A 185 2.96 12.99 7.35
N ILE A 186 2.98 13.86 8.35
CA ILE A 186 1.96 14.87 8.61
C ILE A 186 2.66 16.15 9.08
N ASP A 187 2.11 17.32 8.73
CA ASP A 187 2.57 18.59 9.29
C ASP A 187 1.94 18.86 10.67
N ALA A 188 2.43 19.90 11.35
CA ALA A 188 1.99 20.20 12.72
C ALA A 188 0.48 20.46 12.82
N GLU A 189 -0.08 21.10 11.78
CA GLU A 189 -1.50 21.47 11.71
C GLU A 189 -2.39 20.38 11.10
N GLY A 190 -1.80 19.27 10.62
CA GLY A 190 -2.54 18.19 9.98
C GLY A 190 -3.22 18.59 8.67
N LEU A 191 -2.69 19.58 7.95
CA LEU A 191 -3.16 20.05 6.66
C LEU A 191 -2.62 19.19 5.51
N VAL A 192 -1.42 18.63 5.67
CA VAL A 192 -0.75 17.80 4.66
C VAL A 192 -0.57 16.39 5.18
N LEU A 193 -1.11 15.41 4.47
CA LEU A 193 -0.92 13.99 4.75
C LEU A 193 -0.05 13.35 3.67
N VAL A 194 0.91 12.53 4.08
CA VAL A 194 1.88 11.90 3.19
C VAL A 194 1.90 10.38 3.38
N GLN A 195 1.89 9.66 2.27
CA GLN A 195 2.28 8.25 2.20
C GLN A 195 3.55 8.10 1.36
N LEU A 196 4.41 7.17 1.76
CA LEU A 196 5.69 6.90 1.10
C LEU A 196 5.67 5.55 0.40
N VAL A 197 6.10 5.53 -0.86
CA VAL A 197 6.45 4.29 -1.58
C VAL A 197 7.94 4.34 -1.91
N SER A 198 8.75 3.88 -0.96
CA SER A 198 10.21 4.02 -0.94
C SER A 198 10.96 2.86 -1.59
N ASN A 199 10.28 1.98 -2.35
CA ASN A 199 10.90 0.78 -2.92
C ASN A 199 12.19 1.10 -3.71
N GLN A 200 13.22 0.28 -3.49
CA GLN A 200 14.55 0.38 -4.09
C GLN A 200 14.91 -0.88 -4.89
N GLY A 201 15.91 -0.78 -5.76
CA GLY A 201 16.43 -1.89 -6.55
C GLY A 201 15.68 -2.12 -7.86
N ALA A 202 15.47 -3.38 -8.24
CA ALA A 202 14.76 -3.73 -9.46
C ALA A 202 13.25 -3.54 -9.30
N TYR A 203 12.58 -3.05 -10.34
CA TYR A 203 11.13 -2.89 -10.34
C TYR A 203 10.43 -4.25 -10.22
N LYS A 204 9.42 -4.32 -9.35
CA LYS A 204 8.55 -5.50 -9.19
C LYS A 204 7.10 -5.10 -9.47
N PRO A 205 6.32 -5.90 -10.22
CA PRO A 205 4.91 -5.60 -10.49
C PRO A 205 4.06 -5.35 -9.24
N ALA A 206 4.40 -5.99 -8.12
CA ALA A 206 3.74 -5.80 -6.82
C ALA A 206 3.80 -4.35 -6.30
N TYR A 207 4.73 -3.52 -6.76
CA TYR A 207 4.82 -2.10 -6.37
C TYR A 207 3.58 -1.31 -6.77
N ARG A 208 2.91 -1.72 -7.86
CA ARG A 208 1.61 -1.14 -8.25
C ARG A 208 0.54 -1.36 -7.19
N ASN A 209 0.51 -2.54 -6.57
CA ASN A 209 -0.45 -2.83 -5.51
C ASN A 209 -0.18 -1.98 -4.26
N LYS A 210 1.11 -1.75 -3.93
CA LYS A 210 1.49 -0.86 -2.83
C LYS A 210 1.06 0.59 -3.10
N VAL A 211 1.31 1.11 -4.29
CA VAL A 211 0.82 2.43 -4.72
C VAL A 211 -0.68 2.55 -4.56
N MET A 212 -1.45 1.57 -5.05
CA MET A 212 -2.91 1.58 -4.94
C MET A 212 -3.40 1.51 -3.49
N ALA A 213 -2.76 0.70 -2.65
CA ALA A 213 -3.09 0.60 -1.23
C ALA A 213 -2.85 1.94 -0.51
N ASP A 214 -1.74 2.62 -0.81
CA ASP A 214 -1.40 3.89 -0.19
C ASP A 214 -2.28 5.04 -0.69
N MET A 215 -2.67 5.02 -1.98
CA MET A 215 -3.69 5.93 -2.50
C MET A 215 -5.02 5.75 -1.76
N PHE A 216 -5.48 4.50 -1.60
CA PHE A 216 -6.70 4.23 -0.85
C PHE A 216 -6.61 4.72 0.60
N LYS A 217 -5.47 4.45 1.27
CA LYS A 217 -5.21 4.94 2.63
C LYS A 217 -5.24 6.47 2.70
N LEU A 218 -4.65 7.18 1.75
CA LEU A 218 -4.69 8.64 1.67
C LEU A 218 -6.11 9.19 1.54
N LEU A 219 -6.94 8.58 0.68
CA LEU A 219 -8.34 9.03 0.51
C LEU A 219 -9.13 8.88 1.80
N TRP A 220 -9.00 7.72 2.44
CA TRP A 220 -9.65 7.49 3.71
C TRP A 220 -9.13 8.42 4.81
N LEU A 221 -7.81 8.62 4.91
CA LEU A 221 -7.21 9.52 5.89
C LEU A 221 -7.63 10.98 5.70
N ARG A 222 -7.73 11.46 4.45
CA ARG A 222 -8.19 12.82 4.16
C ARG A 222 -9.62 13.09 4.65
N GLU A 223 -10.50 12.08 4.56
CA GLU A 223 -11.85 12.18 5.11
C GLU A 223 -11.89 12.07 6.65
N ALA A 224 -10.93 11.33 7.23
CA ALA A 224 -10.89 11.02 8.65
C ALA A 224 -10.13 12.08 9.50
N VAL A 225 -9.24 12.85 8.87
CA VAL A 225 -8.52 13.97 9.50
C VAL A 225 -9.20 15.27 9.06
N PRO A 226 -9.99 15.94 9.94
CA PRO A 226 -10.84 17.06 9.52
C PRO A 226 -10.10 18.29 8.98
N THR A 227 -8.82 18.43 9.34
CA THR A 227 -7.94 19.51 8.90
C THR A 227 -7.23 19.19 7.59
N ALA A 228 -7.27 17.95 7.10
CA ALA A 228 -6.46 17.55 5.96
C ALA A 228 -6.99 18.16 4.66
N GLU A 229 -6.19 19.03 4.07
CA GLU A 229 -6.47 19.67 2.78
C GLU A 229 -5.77 18.95 1.63
N ARG A 230 -4.56 18.43 1.90
CA ARG A 230 -3.67 17.87 0.87
C ARG A 230 -3.32 16.42 1.18
N ALA A 231 -3.56 15.56 0.20
CA ALA A 231 -3.14 14.16 0.23
C ALA A 231 -1.99 13.97 -0.77
N VAL A 232 -0.83 13.56 -0.25
CA VAL A 232 0.41 13.46 -1.01
C VAL A 232 0.91 12.03 -1.03
N LEU A 233 1.14 11.50 -2.23
CA LEU A 233 1.89 10.26 -2.42
C LEU A 233 3.31 10.62 -2.89
N LEU A 234 4.29 10.31 -2.08
CA LEU A 234 5.71 10.49 -2.44
C LEU A 234 6.31 9.13 -2.79
N VAL A 235 6.78 9.01 -4.02
CA VAL A 235 7.32 7.76 -4.57
C VAL A 235 8.80 7.90 -4.91
N SER A 236 9.56 6.81 -4.86
CA SER A 236 10.89 6.78 -5.49
C SER A 236 10.78 6.82 -7.01
N GLU A 237 11.82 7.27 -7.70
CA GLU A 237 11.88 7.28 -9.18
C GLU A 237 11.58 5.90 -9.79
N LEU A 238 12.07 4.83 -9.16
CA LEU A 238 11.78 3.45 -9.56
C LEU A 238 10.27 3.16 -9.69
N VAL A 239 9.50 3.70 -8.75
CA VAL A 239 8.06 3.43 -8.60
C VAL A 239 7.21 4.22 -9.60
N VAL A 240 7.78 5.19 -10.33
CA VAL A 240 7.07 5.91 -11.40
C VAL A 240 6.49 4.95 -12.44
N GLN A 241 7.13 3.81 -12.68
CA GLN A 241 6.62 2.75 -13.58
C GLN A 241 5.25 2.20 -13.15
N ALA A 242 4.97 2.17 -11.84
CA ALA A 242 3.69 1.71 -11.29
C ALA A 242 2.52 2.67 -11.59
N LEU A 243 2.81 3.93 -11.92
CA LEU A 243 1.84 4.98 -12.17
C LEU A 243 1.29 4.99 -13.60
N GLY A 244 1.78 4.10 -14.47
CA GLY A 244 1.33 3.98 -15.85
C GLY A 244 -0.16 3.60 -16.00
N GLY A 245 -0.74 4.03 -17.13
CA GLY A 245 -2.15 3.81 -17.44
C GLY A 245 -3.05 4.72 -16.60
N TRP A 246 -4.13 4.15 -16.07
CA TRP A 246 -5.16 4.90 -15.35
C TRP A 246 -4.73 5.39 -13.96
N VAL A 247 -3.63 4.90 -13.38
CA VAL A 247 -3.28 5.14 -11.96
C VAL A 247 -2.95 6.61 -11.71
N ALA A 248 -2.08 7.22 -12.52
CA ALA A 248 -1.75 8.64 -12.39
C ALA A 248 -2.98 9.54 -12.63
N CYS A 249 -3.83 9.19 -13.61
CA CYS A 249 -5.07 9.92 -13.88
C CYS A 249 -6.03 9.84 -12.69
N ALA A 250 -6.26 8.63 -12.16
CA ALA A 250 -7.12 8.45 -11.01
C ALA A 250 -6.59 9.18 -9.77
N ALA A 251 -5.28 9.17 -9.53
CA ALA A 251 -4.69 9.95 -8.46
C ALA A 251 -5.01 11.45 -8.60
N ALA A 252 -4.85 12.01 -9.80
CA ALA A 252 -5.19 13.41 -10.07
C ALA A 252 -6.70 13.70 -9.90
N ASP A 253 -7.58 12.84 -10.44
CA ASP A 253 -9.03 12.98 -10.33
C ASP A 253 -9.52 12.90 -8.88
N LEU A 254 -8.82 12.12 -8.05
CA LEU A 254 -9.09 11.96 -6.63
C LEU A 254 -8.43 13.05 -5.77
N GLY A 255 -7.68 13.98 -6.38
CA GLY A 255 -6.97 15.06 -5.69
C GLY A 255 -5.79 14.57 -4.85
N ILE A 256 -5.14 13.47 -5.25
CA ILE A 256 -3.88 13.00 -4.69
C ILE A 256 -2.74 13.63 -5.48
N GLU A 257 -1.90 14.40 -4.80
CA GLU A 257 -0.68 14.96 -5.38
C GLU A 257 0.42 13.90 -5.39
N ILE A 258 1.08 13.71 -6.54
CA ILE A 258 2.20 12.78 -6.65
C ILE A 258 3.49 13.57 -6.79
N TYR A 259 4.44 13.25 -5.92
CA TYR A 259 5.81 13.71 -6.01
C TYR A 259 6.75 12.52 -6.18
N VAL A 260 7.85 12.75 -6.88
CA VAL A 260 8.89 11.76 -7.17
C VAL A 260 10.18 12.20 -6.50
N PHE A 261 10.79 11.28 -5.75
CA PHE A 261 12.13 11.42 -5.21
C PHE A 261 13.14 10.71 -6.12
N ASP A 262 14.08 11.46 -6.69
CA ASP A 262 15.11 10.96 -7.62
C ASP A 262 16.38 10.44 -6.91
N GLY A 263 16.38 10.43 -5.58
CA GLY A 263 17.54 10.09 -4.76
C GLY A 263 18.22 11.31 -4.12
N ASN A 264 17.98 12.51 -4.67
CA ASN A 264 18.54 13.76 -4.18
C ASN A 264 17.47 14.83 -3.90
N ALA A 265 16.54 15.02 -4.84
CA ALA A 265 15.50 16.04 -4.77
C ALA A 265 14.11 15.44 -4.97
N VAL A 266 13.11 16.26 -4.64
CA VAL A 266 11.70 15.95 -4.90
C VAL A 266 11.19 16.83 -6.03
N VAL A 267 10.59 16.20 -7.04
CA VAL A 267 9.93 16.86 -8.16
C VAL A 267 8.46 16.48 -8.22
N THR A 268 7.60 17.33 -8.77
CA THR A 268 6.21 16.98 -9.03
C THR A 268 6.16 16.04 -10.24
N LEU A 269 5.34 14.98 -10.19
CA LEU A 269 5.15 14.12 -11.35
C LEU A 269 4.57 14.97 -12.49
N PRO A 270 5.21 15.02 -13.68
CA PRO A 270 4.67 15.75 -14.82
C PRO A 270 3.30 15.20 -15.18
N ARG A 271 2.29 16.08 -15.32
CA ARG A 271 1.01 15.68 -15.91
C ARG A 271 1.30 15.32 -17.37
N ARG A 272 1.11 14.06 -17.75
CA ARG A 272 1.07 13.69 -19.16
C ARG A 272 -0.21 14.29 -19.74
N THR A 273 -0.05 15.37 -20.50
CA THR A 273 -1.09 16.00 -21.34
C THR A 273 -1.48 15.08 -22.48
#